data_AF-A0A9P0PFX7-F1
#
_entry.id   AF-A0A9P0PFX7-F1
#
_cell.length_a   1.000
_cell.length_b   1.000
_cell.length_c   1.000
_cell.angle_alpha   90.00
_cell.angle_beta   90.00
_cell.angle_gamma   90.00
#
_symmetry.space_group_name_H-M   'P 1'
#
loop_
_entity.id
_entity.type
_entity.pdbx_description
1 polymer ?
#
loop_
_entity_poly.entity_id
_entity_poly.type
_entity_poly.pdbx_seq_one_letter_code
_entity_poly.pdbx_strand_id
1 'polypeptide(L)'
;MKSKTLSSQSQGLVLSLLNYFQQEKDNGGPLLPLLAVQERVAQALSISLSTITRIQRRLSSNDNVLRSPGKKRPRKKSKTTDSQA
;
A
#
# COMPACT_ATOMS: atom_id res chain seq x y z
N MET A 1 -26.23 14.88 2.58
CA MET A 1 -25.39 13.89 1.87
C MET A 1 -25.49 12.55 2.60
N LYS A 2 -25.80 11.44 1.93
CA LYS A 2 -25.76 10.12 2.58
C LYS A 2 -24.28 9.72 2.70
N SER A 3 -23.68 9.88 3.87
CA SER A 3 -22.31 9.43 4.14
C SER A 3 -22.28 7.91 4.04
N LYS A 4 -21.47 7.38 3.12
CA LYS A 4 -21.27 5.95 2.99
C LYS A 4 -20.33 5.50 4.11
N THR A 5 -20.80 4.60 4.98
CA THR A 5 -19.97 4.05 6.06
C THR A 5 -18.76 3.36 5.45
N LEU A 6 -17.56 3.75 5.89
CA LEU A 6 -16.31 3.10 5.49
C LEU A 6 -16.29 1.65 5.99
N SER A 7 -15.63 0.76 5.27
CA SER A 7 -15.38 -0.60 5.76
C SER A 7 -14.48 -0.55 7.01
N SER A 8 -14.57 -1.57 7.87
CA SER A 8 -13.74 -1.67 9.07
C SER A 8 -12.23 -1.55 8.76
N GLN A 9 -11.77 -2.16 7.65
CA GLN A 9 -10.38 -2.03 7.22
C GLN A 9 -10.01 -0.58 6.90
N SER A 10 -10.86 0.14 6.17
CA SER A 10 -10.65 1.55 5.85
C SER A 10 -10.66 2.43 7.10
N GLN A 11 -11.54 2.15 8.06
CA GLN A 11 -11.55 2.84 9.35
C GLN A 11 -10.24 2.63 10.12
N GLY A 12 -9.71 1.40 10.13
CA GLY A 12 -8.42 1.10 10.75
C GLY A 12 -7.26 1.89 10.15
N LEU A 13 -7.21 2.00 8.81
CA LEU A 13 -6.20 2.82 8.13
C LEU A 13 -6.30 4.30 8.50
N VAL A 14 -7.52 4.84 8.64
CA VAL A 14 -7.74 6.23 9.08
C VAL A 14 -7.25 6.43 10.52
N LEU A 15 -7.51 5.48 11.43
CA LEU A 15 -7.03 5.55 12.80
C LEU A 15 -5.50 5.52 12.89
N SER A 16 -4.83 4.65 12.13
CA SER A 16 -3.35 4.62 12.08
C SER A 16 -2.78 5.95 11.59
N LEU A 17 -3.38 6.52 10.54
CA LEU A 17 -2.98 7.80 9.99
C LEU A 17 -3.14 8.95 11.01
N LEU A 18 -4.25 8.97 11.73
CA LEU A 18 -4.51 9.96 12.79
C LEU A 18 -3.45 9.86 13.89
N ASN A 19 -3.14 8.65 14.34
CA ASN A 19 -2.12 8.43 15.37
C ASN A 19 -0.73 8.90 14.90
N TYR A 20 -0.35 8.56 13.67
CA TYR A 20 0.93 8.98 13.09
C TYR A 20 1.06 10.50 13.02
N PHE A 21 0.02 11.21 12.57
CA PHE A 21 0.07 12.68 12.52
C PHE A 21 -0.03 13.35 13.89
N GLN A 22 -0.73 12.73 14.84
CA GLN A 22 -0.71 13.18 16.23
C GLN A 22 0.72 13.11 16.79
N GLN A 23 1.46 12.03 16.51
CA GLN A 23 2.86 11.90 16.89
C GLN A 23 3.74 12.94 16.18
N GLU A 24 3.54 13.22 14.88
CA GLU A 24 4.27 14.30 14.18
C GLU A 24 4.00 15.68 14.83
N LYS A 25 2.75 15.95 15.23
CA LYS A 25 2.39 17.17 15.95
C LYS A 25 3.10 17.25 17.31
N ASP A 26 3.09 16.17 18.08
CA ASP A 26 3.71 16.12 19.41
C ASP A 26 5.24 16.19 19.33
N ASN A 27 5.83 15.70 18.24
CA ASN A 27 7.27 15.79 17.94
C ASN A 27 7.71 17.16 17.40
N GLY A 28 6.77 18.07 17.09
CA GLY A 28 7.08 19.40 16.55
C GLY A 28 7.63 19.38 15.12
N GLY A 29 7.42 18.28 14.38
CA GLY A 29 7.98 18.09 13.05
C GLY A 29 7.77 16.68 12.50
N PRO A 30 8.04 16.46 11.20
CA PRO A 30 7.81 15.18 10.57
C PRO A 30 8.72 14.09 11.17
N LEU A 31 8.15 12.92 11.47
CA LEU A 31 8.88 11.78 12.04
C LEU A 31 9.91 11.21 11.05
N LEU A 32 9.59 11.30 9.75
CA LEU A 32 10.44 10.93 8.64
C LEU A 32 10.51 12.08 7.62
N PRO A 33 11.63 12.27 6.91
CA PRO A 33 11.78 13.33 5.93
C PRO A 33 10.70 13.29 4.84
N LEU A 34 10.23 14.47 4.39
CA LEU A 34 9.24 14.58 3.31
C LEU A 34 9.71 13.95 1.99
N LEU A 35 11.03 13.86 1.78
CA LEU A 35 11.62 13.20 0.61
C LEU A 35 11.34 11.68 0.60
N ALA A 36 11.14 11.06 1.76
CA ALA A 36 10.89 9.63 1.92
C ALA A 36 9.39 9.30 1.93
N VAL A 37 8.63 9.77 0.92
CA VAL A 37 7.16 9.66 0.88
C VAL A 37 6.66 8.23 1.05
N GLN A 38 7.29 7.24 0.39
CA GLN A 38 6.85 5.84 0.47
C GLN A 38 7.04 5.26 1.87
N GLU A 39 8.13 5.60 2.54
CA GLU A 39 8.44 5.14 3.90
C GLU A 39 7.50 5.79 4.92
N ARG A 40 7.18 7.08 4.73
CA ARG A 40 6.16 7.79 5.52
C ARG A 40 4.80 7.11 5.41
N VAL A 41 4.36 6.79 4.21
CA VAL A 41 3.08 6.09 4.00
C VAL A 41 3.11 4.68 4.61
N ALA A 42 4.24 3.98 4.52
CA ALA A 42 4.42 2.65 5.13
C ALA A 42 4.24 2.70 6.64
N GLN A 43 4.91 3.65 7.30
CA GLN A 43 4.81 3.86 8.74
C GLN A 43 3.41 4.33 9.15
N ALA A 44 2.87 5.36 8.49
CA ALA A 44 1.59 5.98 8.84
C ALA A 44 0.40 5.02 8.70
N LEU A 45 0.42 4.14 7.70
CA LEU A 45 -0.63 3.15 7.48
C LEU A 45 -0.31 1.77 8.07
N SER A 46 0.88 1.61 8.66
CA SER A 46 1.38 0.33 9.18
C SER A 46 1.35 -0.80 8.14
N ILE A 47 1.77 -0.50 6.90
CA ILE A 47 1.82 -1.45 5.78
C ILE A 47 3.24 -1.59 5.25
N SER A 48 3.56 -2.72 4.63
CA SER A 48 4.90 -2.92 4.07
C SER A 48 5.17 -1.99 2.88
N LEU A 49 6.41 -1.53 2.78
CA LEU A 49 6.88 -0.76 1.63
C LEU A 49 6.62 -1.50 0.31
N SER A 50 6.83 -2.82 0.31
CA SER A 50 6.55 -3.68 -0.85
C SER A 50 5.08 -3.65 -1.29
N THR A 51 4.14 -3.47 -0.35
CA THR A 51 2.72 -3.32 -0.66
C THR A 51 2.46 -2.00 -1.36
N ILE A 52 3.06 -0.90 -0.88
CA ILE A 52 2.96 0.42 -1.50
C ILE A 52 3.54 0.40 -2.91
N THR A 53 4.75 -0.12 -3.08
CA THR A 53 5.39 -0.24 -4.40
C THR A 53 4.53 -1.06 -5.37
N ARG A 54 3.90 -2.14 -4.90
CA ARG A 54 2.97 -2.96 -5.72
C ARG A 54 1.71 -2.18 -6.10
N ILE A 55 1.14 -1.40 -5.19
CA ILE A 55 -0.04 -0.56 -5.45
C ILE A 55 0.31 0.52 -6.48
N GLN A 56 1.42 1.23 -6.28
CA GLN A 56 1.89 2.27 -7.19
C GLN A 56 2.17 1.71 -8.59
N ARG A 57 2.85 0.56 -8.68
CA ARG A 57 3.09 -0.13 -9.95
C ARG A 57 1.79 -0.50 -10.66
N ARG A 58 0.79 -0.98 -9.92
CA ARG A 58 -0.53 -1.30 -10.50
C ARG A 58 -1.24 -0.05 -11.00
N LEU A 59 -1.12 1.08 -10.30
CA LEU A 59 -1.72 2.35 -10.70
C LEU A 59 -1.14 2.82 -12.04
N SER A 60 0.18 2.81 -12.18
CA SER A 60 0.87 3.22 -13.41
C SER A 60 0.55 2.34 -14.62
N SER A 61 0.13 1.09 -14.41
CA SER A 61 -0.19 0.14 -15.50
C SER A 61 -1.68 0.01 -15.85
N ASN A 62 -2.61 0.61 -15.09
CA ASN A 62 -4.06 0.38 -15.27
C ASN A 62 -4.87 1.69 -15.41
N ASP A 63 -4.36 2.69 -16.13
CA ASP A 63 -5.08 3.98 -16.35
C ASP A 63 -5.64 4.58 -15.06
N ASN A 64 -4.88 4.52 -13.97
CA ASN A 64 -5.26 4.99 -12.63
C ASN A 64 -6.41 4.22 -11.92
N VAL A 65 -6.81 3.06 -12.43
CA VAL A 65 -7.84 2.22 -11.80
C VAL A 65 -7.19 1.05 -11.05
N LEU A 66 -7.32 1.04 -9.71
CA LEU A 66 -6.88 -0.08 -8.88
C LEU A 66 -7.83 -1.27 -9.04
N ARG A 67 -7.52 -2.15 -9.99
CA ARG A 67 -8.24 -3.43 -10.17
C ARG A 67 -7.66 -4.50 -9.24
N SER A 68 -8.52 -5.17 -8.49
CA SER A 68 -8.16 -6.40 -7.80
C SER A 68 -7.73 -7.46 -8.82
N PRO A 69 -6.70 -8.29 -8.52
CA PRO A 69 -6.36 -9.40 -9.39
C PRO A 69 -7.58 -10.28 -9.62
N GLY A 70 -7.95 -10.52 -10.88
CA GLY A 70 -9.07 -11.40 -11.20
C GLY A 70 -8.82 -12.81 -10.64
N LYS A 71 -9.85 -13.41 -10.03
CA LYS A 71 -9.78 -14.75 -9.43
C LYS A 71 -9.33 -15.86 -10.40
N LYS A 72 -9.45 -15.63 -11.72
CA LYS A 72 -9.13 -16.59 -12.79
C LYS A 72 -7.82 -16.29 -13.53
N ARG A 73 -6.75 -15.83 -12.85
CA ARG A 73 -5.44 -15.71 -13.52
C ARG A 73 -4.78 -17.10 -13.63
N PRO A 74 -4.50 -17.60 -14.84
CA PRO A 74 -3.77 -18.85 -14.99
C PRO A 74 -2.39 -18.71 -14.33
N ARG A 75 -2.03 -19.68 -13.50
CA ARG A 75 -0.69 -19.73 -12.89
C ARG A 75 0.32 -19.93 -14.02
N LYS A 76 1.32 -19.05 -14.14
CA LYS A 76 2.48 -19.34 -15.00
C LYS A 76 3.18 -20.55 -14.40
N LYS A 77 3.26 -21.64 -15.18
CA LYS A 77 4.06 -22.81 -14.81
C LYS A 77 5.53 -22.40 -14.73
N SER A 78 6.25 -22.89 -13.72
CA SER A 78 7.71 -22.77 -13.65
C SER A 78 8.33 -23.53 -14.82
N LYS A 79 9.33 -22.95 -15.47
CA LYS A 79 10.17 -23.69 -16.42
C LYS A 79 11.29 -24.33 -15.59
N THR A 80 11.31 -25.66 -15.51
CA THR A 80 12.48 -26.40 -15.06
C THR A 80 13.37 -26.58 -16.29
N THR A 81 14.57 -26.03 -16.27
CA THR A 81 15.59 -26.37 -17.27
C THR A 81 16.35 -27.54 -16.69
N ASP A 82 16.12 -28.75 -17.20
CA ASP A 82 16.99 -29.88 -16.89
C ASP A 82 18.33 -29.62 -17.58
N SER A 83 19.33 -29.19 -16.82
CA SER A 83 20.72 -29.14 -17.28
C SER A 83 21.19 -30.57 -17.48
N GLN A 84 21.37 -30.99 -18.74
CA GLN A 84 22.02 -32.26 -19.05
C GLN A 84 23.49 -32.20 -18.61
N ALA A 85 23.91 -33.26 -17.92
CA ALA A 85 25.27 -33.53 -17.46
C ALA A 85 26.22 -33.87 -18.61
#